data_AF-A0A8H6X125-F1
#
_entry.id   AF-A0A8H6X125-F1
#
_cell.length_a   1.000
_cell.length_b   1.000
_cell.length_c   1.000
_cell.angle_alpha   90.00
_cell.angle_beta   90.00
_cell.angle_gamma   90.00
#
_symmetry.space_group_name_H-M   'P 1'
#
loop_
_entity.id
_entity.type
_entity.pdbx_description
1 polymer ?
#
loop_
_entity_poly.entity_id
_entity_poly.type
_entity_poly.pdbx_seq_one_letter_code
_entity_poly.pdbx_strand_id
1 'polypeptide(L)'
;MPRPSHSSLARRTQTLALICSIVLILICFFHEAVPRHLFDPAGENRRFGNPPHPPPEPPIVTKPHTAPEITITLTSTVIASPLPTRRALLNGPPTNMFKDNLRSDVQYITSWQGSGFTNDVLSFINLLYLARTTGRVAILPSFSPTHVAAYSKSFPANLDFGEAFDLPRFTALSGIDAVEWGQVKNATSDVVDVLGCWNLWQAVSPNNKEPHYTRTTVDYKLDISYTIGPSWIKQHPDQAENTHMRFSAISSLAFPSRRNKALAQNRPAKSPTLGSELVPDEQLLCFDTTYWASELEGYDWSSDYSPAWRHVSQYLHYHPRVESLAQEYLRRMFGLAAEEPIPPFVVVHARRGDFALWCKKEISVDECLPSIATFAKRVEEMKANLLKEKGISIHHVVMTSNERKEIWWDEVAAQGWFRPDHNSTREEHGVWYPILVDGALQAMAKGIVGTDSSTVSQMSAQRIKSWNNGLSYMVKWGHLNADD
;
A
#
# COMPACT_ATOMS: atom_id res chain seq x y z
N MET A 1 31.32 -58.83 23.14
CA MET A 1 31.11 -57.36 23.19
C MET A 1 29.62 -57.09 23.38
N PRO A 2 29.17 -56.37 24.41
CA PRO A 2 27.74 -56.15 24.64
C PRO A 2 27.20 -55.04 23.72
N ARG A 3 26.03 -55.27 23.10
CA ARG A 3 25.30 -54.26 22.33
C ARG A 3 24.75 -53.19 23.28
N PRO A 4 24.86 -51.88 22.93
CA PRO A 4 24.34 -50.82 23.79
C PRO A 4 22.80 -50.84 23.80
N SER A 5 22.23 -50.60 24.97
CA SER A 5 20.78 -50.59 25.19
C SER A 5 20.12 -49.40 24.48
N HIS A 6 18.96 -49.66 23.87
CA HIS A 6 18.14 -48.67 23.14
C HIS A 6 17.74 -47.44 23.97
N SER A 7 17.86 -47.47 25.31
CA SER A 7 17.57 -46.33 26.18
C SER A 7 18.62 -45.21 26.15
N SER A 8 19.85 -45.51 25.68
CA SER A 8 20.93 -44.53 25.57
C SER A 8 20.74 -43.57 24.38
N LEU A 9 20.18 -44.06 23.27
CA LEU A 9 20.03 -43.29 22.04
C LEU A 9 18.88 -42.28 22.13
N ALA A 10 17.81 -42.62 22.85
CA ALA A 10 16.65 -41.75 23.07
C ALA A 10 16.98 -40.56 23.98
N ARG A 11 17.84 -40.75 25.00
CA ARG A 11 18.29 -39.63 25.85
C ARG A 11 19.21 -38.68 25.10
N ARG A 12 20.09 -39.19 24.22
CA ARG A 12 20.97 -38.35 23.40
C ARG A 12 20.20 -37.48 22.41
N THR A 13 19.13 -37.99 21.81
CA THR A 13 18.28 -37.23 20.89
C THR A 13 17.47 -36.14 21.60
N GLN A 14 16.97 -36.40 22.82
CA GLN A 14 16.30 -35.36 23.62
C GLN A 14 17.25 -34.27 24.09
N THR A 15 18.50 -34.61 24.48
CA THR A 15 19.50 -33.61 24.86
C THR A 15 19.93 -32.75 23.67
N LEU A 16 20.08 -33.33 22.48
CA LEU A 16 20.38 -32.58 21.25
C LEU A 16 19.23 -31.65 20.83
N ALA A 17 17.97 -32.10 20.95
CA ALA A 17 16.82 -31.25 20.66
C ALA A 17 16.69 -30.07 21.63
N LEU A 18 17.02 -30.28 22.92
CA LEU A 18 17.02 -29.21 23.93
C LEU A 18 18.15 -28.21 23.69
N ILE A 19 19.36 -28.68 23.33
CA ILE A 19 20.49 -27.82 22.99
C ILE A 19 20.19 -27.01 21.72
N CYS A 20 19.62 -27.61 20.67
CA CYS A 20 19.21 -26.88 19.48
C CYS A 20 18.15 -25.82 19.78
N SER A 21 17.18 -26.12 20.66
CA SER A 21 16.14 -25.16 21.07
C SER A 21 16.73 -23.99 21.87
N ILE A 22 17.68 -24.26 22.77
CA ILE A 22 18.38 -23.20 23.55
C ILE A 22 19.26 -22.35 22.63
N VAL A 23 19.95 -22.95 21.66
CA VAL A 23 20.76 -22.21 20.67
C VAL A 23 19.88 -21.34 19.76
N LEU A 24 18.72 -21.82 19.32
CA LEU A 24 17.76 -21.01 18.55
C LEU A 24 17.19 -19.85 19.37
N ILE A 25 16.87 -20.06 20.64
CA ILE A 25 16.41 -18.98 21.53
C ILE A 25 17.53 -17.95 21.74
N LEU A 26 18.78 -18.38 21.94
CA LEU A 26 19.91 -17.47 22.09
C LEU A 26 20.23 -16.70 20.79
N ILE A 27 20.09 -17.32 19.61
CA ILE A 27 20.24 -16.62 18.32
C ILE A 27 19.15 -15.56 18.14
N CYS A 28 17.92 -15.82 18.58
CA CYS A 28 16.84 -14.84 18.57
C CYS A 28 17.08 -13.67 19.53
N PHE A 29 17.72 -13.90 20.69
CA PHE A 29 18.06 -12.84 21.65
C PHE A 29 19.32 -12.04 21.28
N PHE A 30 20.27 -12.61 20.54
CA PHE A 30 21.50 -11.91 20.15
C PHE A 30 21.37 -11.07 18.87
N HIS A 31 20.25 -11.18 18.13
CA HIS A 31 20.00 -10.30 16.98
C HIS A 31 19.58 -8.87 17.37
N GLU A 32 19.32 -8.60 18.65
CA GLU A 32 19.08 -7.25 19.20
C GLU A 32 20.35 -6.48 19.59
N ALA A 33 21.55 -7.08 19.42
CA ALA A 33 22.83 -6.47 19.80
C ALA A 33 23.72 -6.08 18.60
N VAL A 34 23.12 -5.66 17.48
CA VAL A 34 23.89 -4.98 16.41
C VAL A 34 24.14 -3.52 16.83
N PRO A 35 25.39 -3.03 16.87
CA PRO A 35 25.71 -1.68 17.32
C PRO A 35 25.03 -0.58 16.46
N ARG A 36 24.36 0.34 17.16
CA ARG A 36 23.71 1.57 16.65
C ARG A 36 24.72 2.63 16.15
N HIS A 37 25.51 2.32 15.12
CA HIS A 37 26.45 3.25 14.49
C HIS A 37 26.26 3.46 12.98
N LEU A 38 25.12 3.10 12.40
CA LEU A 38 24.87 3.24 10.95
C LEU A 38 23.72 4.19 10.55
N PHE A 39 23.26 5.04 11.46
CA PHE A 39 22.37 6.14 11.12
C PHE A 39 22.91 7.43 11.74
N ASP A 40 23.87 8.02 11.04
CA ASP A 40 24.27 9.40 11.22
C ASP A 40 23.91 10.15 9.93
N PRO A 41 22.82 10.95 9.91
CA PRO A 41 22.56 11.89 8.82
C PRO A 41 23.29 13.20 9.13
N ALA A 42 24.62 13.15 9.19
CA ALA A 42 25.45 14.35 9.15
C ALA A 42 25.74 14.68 7.67
N GLY A 43 24.97 15.62 7.12
CA GLY A 43 25.12 16.05 5.74
C GLY A 43 24.16 17.15 5.28
N GLU A 44 24.05 18.20 6.10
CA GLU A 44 24.03 19.61 5.66
C GLU A 44 23.01 20.08 4.59
N ASN A 45 21.96 20.74 5.08
CA ASN A 45 21.39 22.00 4.57
C ASN A 45 21.90 22.51 3.21
N ARG A 46 21.12 22.28 2.15
CA ARG A 46 21.00 23.26 1.06
C ARG A 46 19.57 23.79 0.98
N ARG A 47 19.47 25.09 1.24
CA ARG A 47 18.31 25.95 0.97
C ARG A 47 17.88 25.75 -0.48
N PHE A 48 16.75 25.08 -0.69
CA PHE A 48 15.96 25.31 -1.90
C PHE A 48 15.20 26.62 -1.69
N GLY A 49 15.80 27.71 -2.16
CA GLY A 49 15.04 28.94 -2.37
C GLY A 49 14.02 28.66 -3.47
N ASN A 50 12.74 28.79 -3.16
CA ASN A 50 11.69 28.81 -4.17
C ASN A 50 12.03 29.92 -5.19
N PRO A 51 12.04 29.64 -6.51
CA PRO A 51 12.09 30.71 -7.49
C PRO A 51 10.85 31.61 -7.31
N PRO A 52 10.98 32.93 -7.53
CA PRO A 52 9.86 33.85 -7.42
C PRO A 52 8.75 33.44 -8.39
N HIS A 53 7.53 33.31 -7.86
CA HIS A 53 6.34 33.12 -8.68
C HIS A 53 6.23 34.25 -9.71
N PRO A 54 5.98 33.96 -11.00
CA PRO A 54 5.58 35.00 -11.94
C PRO A 54 4.27 35.64 -11.45
N PRO A 55 4.06 36.94 -11.70
CA PRO A 55 2.83 37.63 -11.32
C PRO A 55 1.62 36.94 -11.97
N PRO A 56 0.46 36.91 -11.28
CA PRO A 56 -0.74 36.28 -11.82
C PRO A 56 -1.13 36.91 -13.14
N GLU A 57 -1.34 36.08 -14.16
CA GLU A 57 -1.95 36.51 -15.41
C GLU A 57 -3.35 37.09 -15.16
N PRO A 58 -3.72 38.18 -15.86
CA PRO A 58 -5.05 38.76 -15.72
C PRO A 58 -6.13 37.75 -16.11
N PRO A 59 -7.29 37.75 -15.42
CA PRO A 59 -8.35 36.79 -15.66
C PRO A 59 -8.86 36.91 -17.10
N ILE A 60 -8.79 35.79 -17.84
CA ILE A 60 -9.44 35.66 -19.14
C ILE A 60 -10.96 35.70 -18.90
N VAL A 61 -11.58 36.83 -19.22
CA VAL A 61 -13.03 36.99 -19.27
C VAL A 61 -13.56 36.15 -20.43
N THR A 62 -13.92 34.90 -20.15
CA THR A 62 -14.70 34.09 -21.08
C THR A 62 -16.18 34.46 -20.93
N LYS A 63 -16.78 34.89 -22.04
CA LYS A 63 -18.23 35.14 -22.11
C LYS A 63 -18.97 33.83 -21.81
N PRO A 64 -20.08 33.87 -21.04
CA PRO A 64 -20.88 32.68 -20.77
C PRO A 64 -21.45 32.15 -22.08
N HIS A 65 -20.99 30.96 -22.49
CA HIS A 65 -21.65 30.18 -23.53
C HIS A 65 -22.99 29.72 -22.98
N THR A 66 -24.08 30.23 -23.56
CA THR A 66 -25.44 29.74 -23.33
C THR A 66 -25.48 28.28 -23.75
N ALA A 67 -25.66 27.38 -22.78
CA ALA A 67 -25.83 25.96 -23.06
C ALA A 67 -27.10 25.78 -23.91
N PRO A 68 -27.06 25.02 -25.02
CA PRO A 68 -28.26 24.69 -25.76
C PRO A 68 -29.18 23.85 -24.87
N GLU A 69 -30.45 24.22 -24.85
CA GLU A 69 -31.52 23.51 -24.15
C GLU A 69 -31.73 22.15 -24.84
N ILE A 70 -31.13 21.10 -24.27
CA ILE A 70 -31.30 19.73 -24.76
C ILE A 70 -32.65 19.22 -24.24
N THR A 71 -33.66 19.24 -25.10
CA THR A 71 -34.93 18.55 -24.87
C THR A 71 -34.69 17.04 -24.93
N ILE A 72 -34.53 16.40 -23.76
CA ILE A 72 -34.44 14.94 -23.67
C ILE A 72 -35.83 14.35 -23.93
N THR A 73 -36.02 13.84 -25.13
CA THR A 73 -37.22 13.07 -25.47
C THR A 73 -37.05 11.66 -24.90
N LEU A 74 -37.83 11.32 -23.87
CA LEU A 74 -37.87 9.98 -23.26
C LEU A 74 -38.56 8.99 -24.22
N THR A 75 -37.83 8.52 -25.22
CA THR A 75 -38.26 7.41 -26.06
C THR A 75 -37.61 6.10 -25.59
N SER A 76 -38.49 5.22 -25.11
CA SER A 76 -38.42 3.76 -25.15
C SER A 76 -37.20 3.06 -24.54
N THR A 77 -37.51 2.22 -23.56
CA THR A 77 -36.69 1.15 -22.99
C THR A 77 -35.89 0.38 -24.03
N VAL A 78 -34.64 0.81 -24.25
CA VAL A 78 -33.60 -0.04 -24.85
C VAL A 78 -33.29 -1.12 -23.82
N ILE A 79 -33.77 -2.34 -24.07
CA ILE A 79 -33.33 -3.54 -23.36
C ILE A 79 -31.81 -3.61 -23.55
N ALA A 80 -31.06 -3.29 -22.49
CA ALA A 80 -29.62 -3.39 -22.49
C ALA A 80 -29.25 -4.83 -22.88
N SER A 81 -28.51 -4.96 -24.00
CA SER A 81 -27.93 -6.26 -24.35
C SER A 81 -27.08 -6.75 -23.18
N PRO A 82 -27.13 -8.03 -22.81
CA PRO A 82 -26.31 -8.56 -21.73
C PRO A 82 -24.85 -8.21 -22.01
N LEU A 83 -24.17 -7.64 -21.02
CA LEU A 83 -22.75 -7.33 -21.10
C LEU A 83 -22.02 -8.59 -21.62
N PRO A 84 -21.11 -8.45 -22.61
CA PRO A 84 -20.39 -9.59 -23.15
C PRO A 84 -19.77 -10.38 -21.99
N THR A 85 -20.02 -11.68 -21.97
CA THR A 85 -19.50 -12.57 -20.92
C THR A 85 -17.99 -12.39 -20.86
N ARG A 86 -17.49 -11.90 -19.72
CA ARG A 86 -16.06 -11.59 -19.55
C ARG A 86 -15.25 -12.85 -19.84
N ARG A 87 -14.20 -12.73 -20.66
CA ARG A 87 -13.28 -13.84 -20.95
C ARG A 87 -12.69 -14.37 -19.65
N ALA A 88 -12.65 -15.69 -19.48
CA ALA A 88 -11.98 -16.32 -18.35
C ALA A 88 -10.48 -16.00 -18.37
N LEU A 89 -9.95 -15.53 -17.24
CA LEU A 89 -8.54 -15.11 -17.11
C LEU A 89 -7.61 -16.24 -16.67
N LEU A 90 -8.15 -17.37 -16.20
CA LEU A 90 -7.44 -18.57 -15.76
C LEU A 90 -8.06 -19.82 -16.39
N ASN A 91 -7.40 -20.98 -16.31
CA ASN A 91 -7.93 -22.25 -16.83
C ASN A 91 -9.04 -22.82 -15.94
N GLY A 92 -9.03 -22.52 -14.64
CA GLY A 92 -10.02 -23.01 -13.68
C GLY A 92 -9.68 -22.66 -12.23
N PRO A 93 -10.07 -23.52 -11.26
CA PRO A 93 -9.74 -23.33 -9.85
C PRO A 93 -8.22 -23.46 -9.60
N PRO A 94 -7.72 -23.02 -8.42
CA PRO A 94 -6.30 -23.05 -8.08
C PRO A 94 -5.70 -24.46 -8.20
N THR A 95 -4.50 -24.55 -8.77
CA THR A 95 -3.77 -25.80 -8.98
C THR A 95 -2.57 -25.92 -8.04
N ASN A 96 -1.93 -27.10 -8.00
CA ASN A 96 -0.72 -27.30 -7.19
C ASN A 96 0.51 -26.60 -7.77
N MET A 97 0.57 -26.44 -9.10
CA MET A 97 1.59 -25.68 -9.83
C MET A 97 0.96 -24.47 -10.49
N PHE A 98 1.52 -23.28 -10.30
CA PHE A 98 0.89 -22.04 -10.78
C PHE A 98 0.68 -22.04 -12.30
N LYS A 99 1.64 -22.60 -13.07
CA LYS A 99 1.62 -22.60 -14.54
C LYS A 99 0.43 -23.37 -15.11
N ASP A 100 -0.04 -24.41 -14.42
CA ASP A 100 -1.16 -25.24 -14.87
C ASP A 100 -2.48 -24.46 -14.94
N ASN A 101 -2.62 -23.43 -14.10
CA ASN A 101 -3.82 -22.59 -14.09
C ASN A 101 -3.72 -21.35 -14.99
N LEU A 102 -2.52 -21.02 -15.48
CA LEU A 102 -2.35 -19.90 -16.40
C LEU A 102 -2.79 -20.28 -17.81
N ARG A 103 -3.55 -19.39 -18.46
CA ARG A 103 -3.90 -19.57 -19.86
C ARG A 103 -2.70 -19.30 -20.75
N SER A 104 -2.49 -20.16 -21.73
CA SER A 104 -1.38 -20.02 -22.71
C SER A 104 -1.53 -18.82 -23.64
N ASP A 105 -2.75 -18.30 -23.81
CA ASP A 105 -3.10 -17.16 -24.67
C ASP A 105 -3.26 -15.84 -23.90
N VAL A 106 -2.74 -15.79 -22.67
CA VAL A 106 -2.76 -14.60 -21.79
C VAL A 106 -1.36 -14.36 -21.23
N GLN A 107 -0.98 -13.08 -21.17
CA GLN A 107 0.23 -12.64 -20.47
C GLN A 107 -0.14 -12.06 -19.11
N TYR A 108 0.67 -12.37 -18.11
CA TYR A 108 0.45 -12.00 -16.72
C TYR A 108 1.61 -11.16 -16.20
N ILE A 109 1.35 -10.41 -15.13
CA ILE A 109 2.35 -9.66 -14.38
C ILE A 109 2.09 -9.81 -12.88
N THR A 110 3.15 -9.93 -12.08
CA THR A 110 3.07 -9.93 -10.63
C THR A 110 4.25 -9.18 -10.02
N SER A 111 4.12 -8.79 -8.77
CA SER A 111 5.22 -8.29 -7.96
C SER A 111 4.99 -8.64 -6.50
N TRP A 112 6.00 -8.52 -5.67
CA TRP A 112 5.91 -8.84 -4.26
C TRP A 112 5.91 -7.60 -3.37
N GLN A 113 5.19 -7.74 -2.27
CA GLN A 113 4.98 -6.74 -1.23
C GLN A 113 5.53 -7.27 0.09
N GLY A 114 5.80 -6.36 1.02
CA GLY A 114 6.49 -6.71 2.25
C GLY A 114 6.72 -5.52 3.17
N SER A 115 5.88 -4.50 3.06
CA SER A 115 5.96 -3.27 3.86
C SER A 115 4.72 -3.16 4.75
N GLY A 116 4.40 -1.95 5.23
CA GLY A 116 3.12 -1.68 5.90
C GLY A 116 1.94 -1.69 4.92
N PHE A 117 0.72 -1.85 5.44
CA PHE A 117 -0.50 -2.01 4.63
C PHE A 117 -0.64 -0.98 3.50
N THR A 118 -0.53 0.32 3.80
CA THR A 118 -0.69 1.36 2.75
C THR A 118 0.45 1.35 1.74
N ASN A 119 1.66 0.95 2.13
CA ASN A 119 2.78 0.81 1.22
C ASN A 119 2.56 -0.38 0.28
N ASP A 120 2.00 -1.47 0.80
CA ASP A 120 1.57 -2.60 -0.03
C ASP A 120 0.45 -2.16 -0.99
N VAL A 121 -0.54 -1.38 -0.54
CA VAL A 121 -1.58 -0.78 -1.42
C VAL A 121 -0.95 0.04 -2.55
N LEU A 122 0.04 0.88 -2.26
CA LEU A 122 0.77 1.64 -3.29
C LEU A 122 1.51 0.73 -4.26
N SER A 123 2.09 -0.37 -3.76
CA SER A 123 2.76 -1.38 -4.60
C SER A 123 1.78 -2.06 -5.55
N PHE A 124 0.57 -2.41 -5.07
CA PHE A 124 -0.50 -2.96 -5.91
C PHE A 124 -0.99 -1.97 -6.96
N ILE A 125 -1.18 -0.71 -6.59
CA ILE A 125 -1.55 0.36 -7.53
C ILE A 125 -0.52 0.45 -8.66
N ASN A 126 0.76 0.44 -8.31
CA ASN A 126 1.86 0.51 -9.28
C ASN A 126 1.89 -0.74 -10.16
N LEU A 127 1.68 -1.93 -9.59
CA LEU A 127 1.58 -3.19 -10.33
C LEU A 127 0.41 -3.19 -11.32
N LEU A 128 -0.77 -2.72 -10.91
CA LEU A 128 -1.94 -2.61 -11.77
C LEU A 128 -1.73 -1.60 -12.91
N TYR A 129 -1.01 -0.51 -12.66
CA TYR A 129 -0.64 0.43 -13.72
C TYR A 129 0.34 -0.19 -14.72
N LEU A 130 1.31 -0.97 -14.23
CA LEU A 130 2.21 -1.75 -15.09
C LEU A 130 1.46 -2.81 -15.90
N ALA A 131 0.47 -3.48 -15.30
CA ALA A 131 -0.39 -4.44 -15.98
C ALA A 131 -1.12 -3.78 -17.15
N ARG A 132 -1.72 -2.60 -16.91
CA ARG A 132 -2.37 -1.80 -17.94
C ARG A 132 -1.41 -1.42 -19.08
N THR A 133 -0.23 -0.87 -18.75
CA THR A 133 0.71 -0.36 -19.76
C THR A 133 1.42 -1.45 -20.54
N THR A 134 1.48 -2.67 -20.01
CA THR A 134 2.09 -3.83 -20.67
C THR A 134 1.07 -4.75 -21.34
N GLY A 135 -0.24 -4.47 -21.20
CA GLY A 135 -1.30 -5.30 -21.76
C GLY A 135 -1.43 -6.68 -21.09
N ARG A 136 -1.12 -6.75 -19.79
CA ARG A 136 -1.07 -8.00 -19.01
C ARG A 136 -2.18 -8.04 -17.96
N VAL A 137 -2.55 -9.25 -17.55
CA VAL A 137 -3.41 -9.47 -16.38
C VAL A 137 -2.56 -9.42 -15.12
N ALA A 138 -2.93 -8.61 -14.13
CA ALA A 138 -2.23 -8.56 -12.86
C ALA A 138 -2.58 -9.79 -12.00
N ILE A 139 -1.58 -10.48 -11.45
CA ILE A 139 -1.76 -11.47 -10.39
C ILE A 139 -1.38 -10.80 -9.07
N LEU A 140 -2.40 -10.47 -8.27
CA LEU A 140 -2.30 -9.76 -7.01
C LEU A 140 -2.00 -10.74 -5.88
N PRO A 141 -0.85 -10.60 -5.19
CA PRO A 141 -0.59 -11.35 -3.96
C PRO A 141 -1.42 -10.85 -2.77
N SER A 142 -1.55 -11.69 -1.73
CA SER A 142 -2.29 -11.36 -0.49
C SER A 142 -1.48 -10.45 0.43
N PHE A 143 -2.09 -9.49 1.12
CA PHE A 143 -1.42 -8.67 2.13
C PHE A 143 -0.84 -9.54 3.24
N SER A 144 0.44 -9.32 3.58
CA SER A 144 1.11 -10.04 4.66
C SER A 144 1.04 -9.23 5.96
N PRO A 145 0.65 -9.84 7.10
CA PRO A 145 0.38 -9.10 8.32
C PRO A 145 1.65 -8.68 9.09
N THR A 146 2.73 -8.36 8.39
CA THR A 146 4.04 -7.98 8.96
C THR A 146 3.92 -6.83 9.96
N HIS A 147 3.05 -5.84 9.70
CA HIS A 147 2.89 -4.64 10.53
C HIS A 147 1.62 -4.63 11.39
N VAL A 148 0.58 -5.39 11.00
CA VAL A 148 -0.67 -5.51 11.80
C VAL A 148 -0.57 -6.60 12.88
N ALA A 149 0.38 -7.53 12.75
CA ALA A 149 0.62 -8.61 13.71
C ALA A 149 1.80 -8.40 14.64
N ALA A 150 2.47 -7.23 14.61
CA ALA A 150 3.67 -6.96 15.43
C ALA A 150 3.46 -7.19 16.95
N TYR A 151 2.20 -7.26 17.41
CA TYR A 151 1.82 -7.50 18.80
C TYR A 151 0.97 -8.77 19.00
N SER A 152 0.84 -9.62 17.99
CA SER A 152 0.05 -10.86 18.09
C SER A 152 0.89 -12.04 18.56
N LYS A 153 0.32 -12.89 19.41
CA LYS A 153 0.95 -14.14 19.87
C LYS A 153 1.05 -15.19 18.76
N SER A 154 0.24 -15.07 17.71
CA SER A 154 0.26 -15.92 16.53
C SER A 154 0.27 -15.06 15.27
N PHE A 155 0.97 -15.50 14.23
CA PHE A 155 0.97 -14.80 12.96
C PHE A 155 -0.41 -15.01 12.29
N PRO A 156 -1.21 -13.96 12.08
CA PRO A 156 -2.55 -14.10 11.56
C PRO A 156 -2.53 -14.46 10.06
N ALA A 157 -3.69 -14.81 9.52
CA ALA A 157 -3.83 -15.10 8.10
C ALA A 157 -3.53 -13.87 7.23
N ASN A 158 -3.05 -14.14 6.02
CA ASN A 158 -2.97 -13.12 4.98
C ASN A 158 -4.37 -12.64 4.59
N LEU A 159 -4.46 -11.41 4.08
CA LEU A 159 -5.70 -10.83 3.56
C LEU A 159 -5.64 -10.80 2.04
N ASP A 160 -6.60 -11.41 1.37
CA ASP A 160 -6.68 -11.33 -0.08
C ASP A 160 -7.06 -9.90 -0.52
N PHE A 161 -6.60 -9.51 -1.70
CA PHE A 161 -6.80 -8.14 -2.20
C PHE A 161 -8.29 -7.81 -2.36
N GLY A 162 -9.06 -8.78 -2.87
CA GLY A 162 -10.51 -8.69 -3.05
C GLY A 162 -11.29 -8.62 -1.74
N GLU A 163 -10.70 -8.99 -0.60
CA GLU A 163 -11.33 -8.79 0.71
C GLU A 163 -11.20 -7.33 1.19
N ALA A 164 -10.10 -6.66 0.83
CA ALA A 164 -9.90 -5.25 1.13
C ALA A 164 -10.64 -4.33 0.15
N PHE A 165 -10.62 -4.66 -1.14
CA PHE A 165 -11.07 -3.80 -2.23
C PHE A 165 -12.07 -4.50 -3.15
N ASP A 166 -13.02 -3.73 -3.69
CA ASP A 166 -14.03 -4.24 -4.62
C ASP A 166 -13.40 -4.49 -5.99
N LEU A 167 -12.82 -5.68 -6.17
CA LEU A 167 -12.18 -6.06 -7.41
C LEU A 167 -13.16 -6.02 -8.60
N PRO A 168 -14.37 -6.61 -8.53
CA PRO A 168 -15.36 -6.50 -9.61
C PRO A 168 -15.65 -5.06 -10.05
N ARG A 169 -15.90 -4.14 -9.10
CA ARG A 169 -16.12 -2.72 -9.40
C ARG A 169 -14.88 -2.08 -9.99
N PHE A 170 -13.70 -2.34 -9.44
CA PHE A 170 -12.44 -1.84 -9.97
C PHE A 170 -12.25 -2.26 -11.42
N THR A 171 -12.42 -3.54 -11.74
CA THR A 171 -12.20 -4.07 -13.10
C THR A 171 -13.24 -3.53 -14.08
N ALA A 172 -14.47 -3.23 -13.63
CA ALA A 172 -15.51 -2.62 -14.45
C ALA A 172 -15.23 -1.13 -14.75
N LEU A 173 -14.74 -0.37 -13.77
CA LEU A 173 -14.49 1.06 -13.92
C LEU A 173 -13.16 1.38 -14.60
N SER A 174 -12.11 0.59 -14.34
CA SER A 174 -10.76 0.84 -14.86
C SER A 174 -10.48 0.12 -16.19
N GLY A 175 -11.18 -0.99 -16.45
CA GLY A 175 -10.87 -1.93 -17.53
C GLY A 175 -9.56 -2.69 -17.33
N ILE A 176 -8.98 -2.69 -16.13
CA ILE A 176 -7.74 -3.41 -15.80
C ILE A 176 -8.10 -4.78 -15.25
N ASP A 177 -7.77 -5.83 -15.99
CA ASP A 177 -7.98 -7.21 -15.54
C ASP A 177 -6.96 -7.64 -14.49
N ALA A 178 -7.46 -8.24 -13.42
CA ALA A 178 -6.64 -8.76 -12.33
C ALA A 178 -7.28 -10.02 -11.72
N VAL A 179 -6.42 -10.89 -11.21
CA VAL A 179 -6.73 -12.10 -10.46
C VAL A 179 -5.83 -12.14 -9.22
N GLU A 180 -6.08 -13.07 -8.32
CA GLU A 180 -5.33 -13.17 -7.06
C GLU A 180 -4.49 -14.45 -7.01
N TRP A 181 -3.37 -14.45 -6.28
CA TRP A 181 -2.53 -15.64 -6.17
C TRP A 181 -3.27 -16.84 -5.59
N GLY A 182 -4.22 -16.61 -4.67
CA GLY A 182 -5.09 -17.64 -4.11
C GLY A 182 -6.03 -18.27 -5.14
N GLN A 183 -6.26 -17.61 -6.28
CA GLN A 183 -7.00 -18.13 -7.44
C GLN A 183 -6.09 -18.91 -8.40
N VAL A 184 -4.79 -18.65 -8.41
CA VAL A 184 -3.81 -19.23 -9.33
C VAL A 184 -3.23 -20.53 -8.79
N LYS A 185 -2.70 -20.50 -7.56
CA LYS A 185 -2.02 -21.62 -6.93
C LYS A 185 -2.63 -21.91 -5.56
N ASN A 186 -2.81 -23.19 -5.26
CA ASN A 186 -3.24 -23.63 -3.94
C ASN A 186 -2.14 -23.35 -2.89
N ALA A 187 -2.43 -22.47 -1.93
CA ALA A 187 -1.52 -22.11 -0.85
C ALA A 187 -1.19 -23.28 0.10
N THR A 188 -1.99 -24.36 0.10
CA THR A 188 -1.69 -25.58 0.88
C THR A 188 -0.87 -26.61 0.09
N SER A 189 -0.51 -26.32 -1.16
CA SER A 189 0.33 -27.21 -1.96
C SER A 189 1.75 -27.24 -1.41
N ASP A 190 2.32 -28.43 -1.28
CA ASP A 190 3.74 -28.64 -0.95
C ASP A 190 4.66 -28.61 -2.19
N VAL A 191 4.07 -28.47 -3.39
CA VAL A 191 4.85 -28.42 -4.64
C VAL A 191 5.56 -27.08 -4.74
N VAL A 192 6.88 -27.11 -4.80
CA VAL A 192 7.72 -25.93 -5.03
C VAL A 192 7.76 -25.62 -6.52
N ASP A 193 7.29 -24.44 -6.92
CA ASP A 193 7.43 -23.94 -8.28
C ASP A 193 8.65 -23.02 -8.39
N VAL A 194 9.29 -23.02 -9.56
CA VAL A 194 10.38 -22.08 -9.88
C VAL A 194 9.87 -20.95 -10.76
N LEU A 195 10.33 -19.73 -10.50
CA LEU A 195 9.97 -18.54 -11.28
C LEU A 195 11.17 -17.61 -11.40
N GLY A 196 11.44 -17.13 -12.62
CA GLY A 196 12.40 -16.05 -12.84
C GLY A 196 11.75 -14.69 -12.63
N CYS A 197 12.41 -13.79 -11.91
CA CYS A 197 11.94 -12.43 -11.64
C CYS A 197 13.04 -11.39 -11.84
N TRP A 198 12.65 -10.16 -12.14
CA TRP A 198 13.54 -8.99 -12.09
C TRP A 198 13.69 -8.51 -10.64
N ASN A 199 14.92 -8.28 -10.21
CA ASN A 199 15.26 -7.61 -8.95
C ASN A 199 15.49 -6.13 -9.22
N LEU A 200 14.42 -5.34 -9.05
CA LEU A 200 14.44 -3.89 -9.23
C LEU A 200 15.03 -3.20 -8.00
N TRP A 201 14.84 -3.73 -6.80
CA TRP A 201 15.32 -3.10 -5.57
C TRP A 201 16.83 -2.97 -5.54
N GLN A 202 17.56 -4.05 -5.83
CA GLN A 202 19.01 -4.04 -5.90
C GLN A 202 19.55 -3.12 -7.00
N ALA A 203 18.78 -2.94 -8.09
CA ALA A 203 19.19 -2.09 -9.20
C ALA A 203 19.17 -0.60 -8.87
N VAL A 204 18.28 -0.16 -7.96
CA VAL A 204 18.11 1.26 -7.62
C VAL A 204 18.65 1.62 -6.24
N SER A 205 18.74 0.66 -5.32
CA SER A 205 19.20 0.87 -3.95
C SER A 205 20.72 0.94 -3.85
N PRO A 206 21.30 2.01 -3.24
CA PRO A 206 22.75 2.08 -3.04
C PRO A 206 23.26 0.99 -2.08
N ASN A 207 22.47 0.67 -1.05
CA ASN A 207 22.91 -0.11 0.11
C ASN A 207 22.35 -1.54 0.14
N ASN A 208 21.28 -1.82 -0.60
CA ASN A 208 20.67 -3.15 -0.61
C ASN A 208 21.19 -3.98 -1.78
N LYS A 209 21.78 -5.13 -1.47
CA LYS A 209 22.36 -6.06 -2.46
C LYS A 209 21.53 -7.31 -2.67
N GLU A 210 20.32 -7.32 -2.12
CA GLU A 210 19.40 -8.45 -2.17
C GLU A 210 18.04 -8.00 -2.71
N PRO A 211 17.24 -8.93 -3.29
CA PRO A 211 15.85 -8.66 -3.66
C PRO A 211 15.03 -8.20 -2.46
N HIS A 212 13.97 -7.43 -2.71
CA HIS A 212 13.03 -7.07 -1.66
C HIS A 212 12.39 -8.32 -1.03
N TYR A 213 12.47 -8.44 0.29
CA TYR A 213 11.91 -9.59 1.00
C TYR A 213 10.37 -9.57 0.96
N THR A 214 9.79 -10.75 0.82
CA THR A 214 8.35 -10.96 0.94
C THR A 214 8.07 -12.33 1.57
N ARG A 215 6.94 -12.45 2.26
CA ARG A 215 6.43 -13.74 2.74
C ARG A 215 5.62 -14.46 1.66
N THR A 216 5.03 -13.74 0.72
CA THR A 216 4.08 -14.33 -0.24
C THR A 216 4.71 -15.44 -1.09
N THR A 217 5.98 -15.29 -1.46
CA THR A 217 6.70 -16.37 -2.17
C THR A 217 6.84 -17.63 -1.33
N VAL A 218 7.03 -17.50 -0.01
CA VAL A 218 7.07 -18.63 0.93
C VAL A 218 5.69 -19.27 1.10
N ASP A 219 4.65 -18.46 1.23
CA ASP A 219 3.27 -18.93 1.43
C ASP A 219 2.77 -19.74 0.23
N TYR A 220 3.18 -19.38 -0.99
CA TYR A 220 2.83 -20.11 -2.23
C TYR A 220 3.95 -21.03 -2.74
N LYS A 221 4.97 -21.38 -1.93
CA LYS A 221 6.07 -22.28 -2.32
C LYS A 221 6.72 -21.91 -3.67
N LEU A 222 6.98 -20.62 -3.87
CA LEU A 222 7.64 -20.10 -5.06
C LEU A 222 9.13 -19.91 -4.78
N ASP A 223 9.96 -20.65 -5.48
CA ASP A 223 11.42 -20.55 -5.44
C ASP A 223 11.91 -19.63 -6.56
N ILE A 224 12.26 -18.41 -6.18
CA ILE A 224 12.49 -17.32 -7.14
C ILE A 224 13.97 -17.22 -7.52
N SER A 225 14.24 -17.20 -8.83
CA SER A 225 15.54 -16.84 -9.39
C SER A 225 15.50 -15.38 -9.84
N TYR A 226 16.35 -14.54 -9.26
CA TYR A 226 16.33 -13.10 -9.51
C TYR A 226 17.42 -12.66 -10.48
N THR A 227 17.06 -11.85 -11.48
CA THR A 227 18.01 -11.14 -12.34
C THR A 227 18.00 -9.66 -11.99
N ILE A 228 19.16 -9.07 -11.70
CA ILE A 228 19.27 -7.65 -11.36
C ILE A 228 18.75 -6.81 -12.54
N GLY A 229 17.86 -5.87 -12.24
CA GLY A 229 17.37 -4.91 -13.22
C GLY A 229 18.51 -4.01 -13.73
N PRO A 230 18.45 -3.54 -14.99
CA PRO A 230 19.50 -2.68 -15.51
C PRO A 230 19.46 -1.29 -14.86
N SER A 231 20.61 -0.67 -14.62
CA SER A 231 20.73 0.60 -13.87
C SER A 231 19.94 1.78 -14.47
N TRP A 232 19.65 1.77 -15.77
CA TRP A 232 18.88 2.82 -16.44
C TRP A 232 17.40 2.87 -16.03
N ILE A 233 16.90 1.89 -15.25
CA ILE A 233 15.54 1.98 -14.68
C ILE A 233 15.45 3.03 -13.57
N LYS A 234 16.59 3.35 -12.94
CA LYS A 234 16.69 4.35 -11.88
C LYS A 234 16.31 5.72 -12.42
N GLN A 235 15.46 6.44 -11.70
CA GLN A 235 14.93 7.72 -12.17
C GLN A 235 16.02 8.79 -12.28
N HIS A 236 16.88 8.89 -11.27
CA HIS A 236 18.04 9.78 -11.25
C HIS A 236 19.31 8.96 -11.02
N PRO A 237 19.92 8.40 -12.09
CA PRO A 237 21.12 7.56 -11.98
C PRO A 237 22.33 8.26 -11.37
N ASP A 238 22.39 9.58 -11.49
CA ASP A 238 23.42 10.47 -10.95
C ASP A 238 23.24 10.75 -9.44
N GLN A 239 22.07 10.45 -8.88
CA GLN A 239 21.76 10.66 -7.47
C GLN A 239 21.78 9.33 -6.72
N ALA A 240 22.86 9.07 -5.97
CA ALA A 240 23.04 7.81 -5.26
C ALA A 240 21.86 7.46 -4.32
N GLU A 241 21.37 8.45 -3.58
CA GLU A 241 20.27 8.31 -2.60
C GLU A 241 18.88 8.19 -3.22
N ASN A 242 18.71 8.51 -4.51
CA ASN A 242 17.43 8.27 -5.16
C ASN A 242 17.21 6.75 -5.22
N THR A 243 16.05 6.26 -4.80
CA THR A 243 15.71 4.82 -4.87
C THR A 243 14.54 4.56 -5.80
N HIS A 244 14.11 5.57 -6.55
CA HIS A 244 12.93 5.50 -7.41
C HIS A 244 13.28 4.97 -8.79
N MET A 245 12.30 4.29 -9.39
CA MET A 245 12.39 3.70 -10.72
C MET A 245 11.28 4.25 -11.62
N ARG A 246 11.57 4.42 -12.90
CA ARG A 246 10.61 4.98 -13.87
C ARG A 246 9.64 3.91 -14.38
N PHE A 247 8.33 4.15 -14.33
CA PHE A 247 7.32 3.25 -14.89
C PHE A 247 7.61 2.90 -16.35
N SER A 248 7.81 3.91 -17.20
CA SER A 248 8.15 3.71 -18.61
C SER A 248 9.39 2.84 -18.82
N ALA A 249 10.40 2.97 -17.95
CA ALA A 249 11.62 2.18 -17.99
C ALA A 249 11.36 0.71 -17.60
N ILE A 250 10.72 0.46 -16.46
CA ILE A 250 10.45 -0.92 -16.00
C ILE A 250 9.42 -1.63 -16.89
N SER A 251 8.39 -0.94 -17.40
CA SER A 251 7.45 -1.51 -18.40
C SER A 251 8.18 -1.97 -19.65
N SER A 252 9.28 -1.31 -20.04
CA SER A 252 10.04 -1.72 -21.22
C SER A 252 10.67 -3.12 -21.08
N LEU A 253 10.90 -3.60 -19.85
CA LEU A 253 11.39 -4.96 -19.58
C LEU A 253 10.37 -6.05 -19.93
N ALA A 254 9.10 -5.69 -20.14
CA ALA A 254 8.05 -6.60 -20.60
C ALA A 254 8.14 -6.93 -22.11
N PHE A 255 8.93 -6.17 -22.88
CA PHE A 255 8.97 -6.26 -24.34
C PHE A 255 10.30 -6.84 -24.86
N PRO A 256 10.27 -7.73 -25.88
CA PRO A 256 11.44 -8.52 -26.27
C PRO A 256 12.72 -7.73 -26.55
N SER A 257 12.63 -6.60 -27.26
CA SER A 257 13.82 -5.82 -27.67
C SER A 257 14.61 -5.28 -26.47
N ARG A 258 13.91 -4.73 -25.47
CA ARG A 258 14.54 -4.16 -24.28
C ARG A 258 14.90 -5.23 -23.26
N ARG A 259 14.04 -6.23 -23.09
CA ARG A 259 14.29 -7.43 -22.27
C ARG A 259 15.59 -8.13 -22.68
N ASN A 260 15.76 -8.46 -23.95
CA ASN A 260 16.94 -9.19 -24.44
C ASN A 260 18.24 -8.41 -24.24
N LYS A 261 18.21 -7.07 -24.41
CA LYS A 261 19.37 -6.21 -24.12
C LYS A 261 19.75 -6.23 -22.63
N ALA A 262 18.76 -6.20 -21.74
CA ALA A 262 19.01 -6.26 -20.29
C ALA A 262 19.56 -7.63 -19.85
N LEU A 263 19.06 -8.73 -20.44
CA LEU A 263 19.53 -10.09 -20.16
C LEU A 263 20.92 -10.38 -20.73
N ALA A 264 21.35 -9.69 -21.78
CA ALA A 264 22.73 -9.79 -22.25
C ALA A 264 23.74 -9.20 -21.23
N GLN A 265 23.28 -8.31 -20.33
CA GLN A 265 24.12 -7.60 -19.38
C GLN A 265 24.07 -8.18 -17.97
N ASN A 266 23.01 -8.93 -17.63
CA ASN A 266 22.75 -9.41 -16.28
C ASN A 266 22.43 -10.91 -16.32
N ARG A 267 22.95 -11.64 -15.34
CA ARG A 267 22.67 -13.07 -15.17
C ARG A 267 21.71 -13.30 -13.99
N PRO A 268 20.83 -14.30 -14.08
CA PRO A 268 20.02 -14.70 -12.94
C PRO A 268 20.90 -15.28 -11.83
N ALA A 269 20.56 -14.96 -10.58
CA ALA A 269 21.07 -15.63 -9.40
C ALA A 269 20.34 -16.96 -9.20
N LYS A 270 21.01 -17.92 -8.55
CA LYS A 270 20.40 -19.19 -8.15
C LYS A 270 19.26 -18.96 -7.17
N SER A 271 18.14 -19.62 -7.40
CA SER A 271 17.03 -19.64 -6.46
C SER A 271 17.44 -20.35 -5.15
N PRO A 272 16.92 -19.91 -3.99
CA PRO A 272 17.41 -20.35 -2.69
C PRO A 272 17.14 -21.83 -2.37
N THR A 273 16.06 -22.41 -2.89
CA THR A 273 15.63 -23.78 -2.52
C THR A 273 16.16 -24.83 -3.47
N LEU A 274 15.93 -24.65 -4.76
CA LEU A 274 16.23 -25.62 -5.82
C LEU A 274 17.50 -25.25 -6.60
N GLY A 275 18.10 -24.09 -6.35
CA GLY A 275 19.32 -23.66 -7.04
C GLY A 275 19.14 -23.38 -8.52
N SER A 276 17.90 -23.10 -8.96
CA SER A 276 17.56 -22.87 -10.37
C SER A 276 18.01 -21.49 -10.82
N GLU A 277 18.55 -21.41 -12.04
CA GLU A 277 18.97 -20.15 -12.67
C GLU A 277 18.02 -19.84 -13.84
N LEU A 278 16.97 -19.08 -13.56
CA LEU A 278 15.93 -18.74 -14.53
C LEU A 278 15.94 -17.24 -14.84
N VAL A 279 15.96 -16.92 -16.13
CA VAL A 279 15.68 -15.54 -16.56
C VAL A 279 14.22 -15.18 -16.23
N PRO A 280 13.89 -13.88 -16.06
CA PRO A 280 12.53 -13.42 -15.79
C PRO A 280 11.52 -13.97 -16.79
N ASP A 281 10.44 -14.62 -16.31
CA ASP A 281 9.51 -15.34 -17.19
C ASP A 281 8.79 -14.41 -18.17
N GLU A 282 8.57 -14.86 -19.42
CA GLU A 282 7.95 -14.04 -20.46
C GLU A 282 6.42 -14.02 -20.36
N GLN A 283 5.81 -15.15 -19.96
CA GLN A 283 4.37 -15.27 -19.78
C GLN A 283 3.96 -14.60 -18.47
N LEU A 284 4.64 -14.89 -17.36
CA LEU A 284 4.43 -14.26 -16.05
C LEU A 284 5.58 -13.30 -15.73
N LEU A 285 5.45 -12.05 -16.17
CA LEU A 285 6.41 -11.01 -15.82
C LEU A 285 6.41 -10.78 -14.31
N CYS A 286 7.59 -10.84 -13.68
CA CYS A 286 7.70 -10.75 -12.24
C CYS A 286 8.74 -9.72 -11.81
N PHE A 287 8.38 -8.89 -10.82
CA PHE A 287 9.25 -7.90 -10.18
C PHE A 287 9.33 -8.14 -8.67
N ASP A 288 10.50 -7.99 -8.06
CA ASP A 288 10.65 -8.14 -6.61
C ASP A 288 9.85 -7.11 -5.80
N THR A 289 9.76 -5.87 -6.28
CA THR A 289 8.92 -4.81 -5.71
C THR A 289 8.55 -3.75 -6.75
N THR A 290 7.38 -3.14 -6.59
CA THR A 290 6.91 -1.99 -7.38
C THR A 290 6.67 -0.74 -6.53
N TYR A 291 6.95 -0.78 -5.21
CA TYR A 291 6.64 0.32 -4.29
C TYR A 291 7.30 1.64 -4.71
N TRP A 292 8.53 1.56 -5.20
CA TRP A 292 9.36 2.71 -5.56
C TRP A 292 9.17 3.20 -7.00
N ALA A 293 8.18 2.66 -7.72
CA ALA A 293 7.89 3.08 -9.09
C ALA A 293 7.16 4.43 -9.13
N SER A 294 7.64 5.31 -9.99
CA SER A 294 7.13 6.66 -10.29
C SER A 294 7.38 6.97 -11.77
N GLU A 295 6.85 8.06 -12.34
CA GLU A 295 7.19 8.45 -13.71
C GLU A 295 8.12 9.67 -13.77
N LEU A 296 7.79 10.73 -13.01
CA LEU A 296 8.47 12.02 -13.08
C LEU A 296 9.24 12.37 -11.81
N GLU A 297 8.64 12.14 -10.64
CA GLU A 297 9.20 12.52 -9.33
C GLU A 297 9.05 11.36 -8.35
N GLY A 298 10.00 11.23 -7.42
CA GLY A 298 9.85 10.26 -6.34
C GLY A 298 8.57 10.53 -5.57
N TYR A 299 7.77 9.48 -5.35
CA TYR A 299 6.46 9.58 -4.71
C TYR A 299 5.45 10.50 -5.44
N ASP A 300 5.58 10.63 -6.76
CA ASP A 300 4.63 11.36 -7.60
C ASP A 300 3.20 10.81 -7.57
N TRP A 301 2.98 9.66 -6.91
CA TRP A 301 1.68 9.00 -6.80
C TRP A 301 0.57 9.92 -6.27
N SER A 302 0.92 10.91 -5.43
CA SER A 302 -0.01 11.88 -4.84
C SER A 302 -0.16 13.19 -5.63
N SER A 303 0.51 13.30 -6.78
CA SER A 303 0.37 14.44 -7.70
C SER A 303 -0.85 14.26 -8.62
N ASP A 304 -1.39 15.36 -9.13
CA ASP A 304 -2.55 15.35 -10.05
C ASP A 304 -2.24 14.72 -11.43
N TYR A 305 -0.97 14.70 -11.82
CA TYR A 305 -0.43 14.08 -13.01
C TYR A 305 -0.05 12.60 -12.81
N SER A 306 -0.13 12.07 -11.59
CA SER A 306 0.20 10.69 -11.24
C SER A 306 -0.53 9.69 -12.15
N PRO A 307 0.17 8.93 -13.00
CA PRO A 307 -0.50 7.96 -13.85
C PRO A 307 -1.08 6.81 -13.04
N ALA A 308 -0.40 6.44 -11.95
CA ALA A 308 -0.86 5.43 -11.00
C ALA A 308 -2.20 5.82 -10.36
N TRP A 309 -2.34 7.08 -9.92
CA TRP A 309 -3.60 7.58 -9.37
C TRP A 309 -4.71 7.64 -10.42
N ARG A 310 -4.43 8.32 -11.54
CA ARG A 310 -5.41 8.61 -12.60
C ARG A 310 -5.92 7.37 -13.31
N HIS A 311 -5.11 6.32 -13.44
CA HIS A 311 -5.52 5.13 -14.18
C HIS A 311 -5.89 3.95 -13.29
N VAL A 312 -5.56 3.99 -11.99
CA VAL A 312 -5.78 2.88 -11.07
C VAL A 312 -6.46 3.32 -9.79
N SER A 313 -5.76 4.08 -8.94
CA SER A 313 -6.16 4.26 -7.53
C SER A 313 -7.53 4.91 -7.36
N GLN A 314 -7.90 5.84 -8.25
CA GLN A 314 -9.20 6.48 -8.16
C GLN A 314 -10.38 5.52 -8.38
N TYR A 315 -10.14 4.33 -8.94
CA TYR A 315 -11.15 3.28 -9.14
C TYR A 315 -11.11 2.20 -8.05
N LEU A 316 -10.11 2.26 -7.15
CA LEU A 316 -9.88 1.25 -6.13
C LEU A 316 -10.70 1.55 -4.87
N HIS A 317 -12.00 1.26 -4.96
CA HIS A 317 -12.93 1.38 -3.83
C HIS A 317 -12.79 0.21 -2.86
N TYR A 318 -13.10 0.46 -1.59
CA TYR A 318 -13.11 -0.58 -0.57
C TYR A 318 -14.18 -1.63 -0.88
N HIS A 319 -13.96 -2.86 -0.44
CA HIS A 319 -14.95 -3.91 -0.58
C HIS A 319 -16.26 -3.50 0.11
N PRO A 320 -17.46 -3.79 -0.45
CA PRO A 320 -18.73 -3.30 0.09
C PRO A 320 -18.93 -3.64 1.58
N ARG A 321 -18.48 -4.82 2.02
CA ARG A 321 -18.49 -5.21 3.44
C ARG A 321 -17.69 -4.25 4.33
N VAL A 322 -16.52 -3.81 3.87
CA VAL A 322 -15.66 -2.86 4.61
C VAL A 322 -16.33 -1.48 4.64
N GLU A 323 -16.92 -1.04 3.52
CA GLU A 323 -17.67 0.21 3.47
C GLU A 323 -18.89 0.18 4.41
N SER A 324 -19.67 -0.90 4.41
CA SER A 324 -20.80 -1.07 5.33
C SER A 324 -20.36 -1.01 6.79
N LEU A 325 -19.26 -1.68 7.14
CA LEU A 325 -18.75 -1.64 8.51
C LEU A 325 -18.28 -0.23 8.90
N ALA A 326 -17.59 0.50 8.02
CA ALA A 326 -17.22 1.89 8.29
C ALA A 326 -18.45 2.80 8.48
N GLN A 327 -19.51 2.57 7.73
CA GLN A 327 -20.79 3.28 7.88
C GLN A 327 -21.48 2.97 9.21
N GLU A 328 -21.40 1.73 9.72
CA GLU A 328 -21.89 1.36 11.04
C GLU A 328 -21.12 2.06 12.16
N TYR A 329 -19.79 2.17 12.03
CA TYR A 329 -18.94 2.90 12.99
C TYR A 329 -19.32 4.38 13.04
N LEU A 330 -19.47 5.01 11.87
CA LEU A 330 -19.90 6.41 11.78
C LEU A 330 -21.28 6.62 12.41
N ARG A 331 -22.25 5.75 12.14
CA ARG A 331 -23.59 5.84 12.74
C ARG A 331 -23.55 5.72 14.26
N ARG A 332 -22.81 4.74 14.78
CA ARG A 332 -22.67 4.56 16.23
C ARG A 332 -22.03 5.77 16.87
N MET A 333 -20.95 6.30 16.29
CA MET A 333 -20.27 7.49 16.82
C MET A 333 -21.19 8.70 16.83
N PHE A 334 -21.98 8.91 15.77
CA PHE A 334 -22.85 10.06 15.64
C PHE A 334 -24.24 9.87 16.27
N GLY A 335 -24.52 8.71 16.88
CA GLY A 335 -25.81 8.40 17.50
C GLY A 335 -26.97 8.28 16.52
N LEU A 336 -26.70 7.84 15.29
CA LEU A 336 -27.66 7.79 14.19
C LEU A 336 -28.40 6.44 14.14
N ALA A 337 -29.62 6.46 13.63
CA ALA A 337 -30.35 5.22 13.31
C ALA A 337 -29.75 4.51 12.07
N ALA A 338 -30.09 3.22 11.88
CA ALA A 338 -29.53 2.38 10.82
C ALA A 338 -29.68 2.99 9.40
N GLU A 339 -30.84 3.57 9.10
CA GLU A 339 -31.14 4.16 7.78
C GLU A 339 -30.97 5.69 7.75
N GLU A 340 -30.54 6.30 8.86
CA GLU A 340 -30.34 7.74 8.91
C GLU A 340 -29.11 8.15 8.08
N PRO A 341 -29.21 9.19 7.24
CA PRO A 341 -28.08 9.67 6.45
C PRO A 341 -26.92 10.10 7.35
N ILE A 342 -25.70 9.64 7.04
CA ILE A 342 -24.49 10.12 7.73
C ILE A 342 -24.27 11.59 7.35
N PRO A 343 -24.22 12.53 8.32
CA PRO A 343 -23.93 13.93 8.05
C PRO A 343 -22.49 14.10 7.55
N PRO A 344 -22.19 15.18 6.80
CA PRO A 344 -20.83 15.44 6.35
C PRO A 344 -19.90 15.67 7.56
N PHE A 345 -18.69 15.13 7.47
CA PHE A 345 -17.67 15.21 8.52
C PHE A 345 -16.27 15.46 7.96
N VAL A 346 -15.39 15.93 8.82
CA VAL A 346 -13.94 16.01 8.57
C VAL A 346 -13.25 14.88 9.32
N VAL A 347 -12.24 14.27 8.70
CA VAL A 347 -11.39 13.28 9.36
C VAL A 347 -10.03 13.89 9.69
N VAL A 348 -9.49 13.53 10.85
CA VAL A 348 -8.12 13.81 11.22
C VAL A 348 -7.37 12.48 11.24
N HIS A 349 -6.21 12.43 10.60
CA HIS A 349 -5.31 11.29 10.70
C HIS A 349 -3.99 11.73 11.32
N ALA A 350 -3.81 11.40 12.60
CA ALA A 350 -2.59 11.69 13.34
C ALA A 350 -1.69 10.46 13.37
N ARG A 351 -0.59 10.49 12.62
CA ARG A 351 0.41 9.42 12.63
C ARG A 351 1.47 9.72 13.70
N ARG A 352 1.36 9.07 14.85
CA ARG A 352 2.27 9.29 16.00
C ARG A 352 3.18 8.11 16.31
N GLY A 353 2.64 6.90 16.34
CA GLY A 353 3.28 5.70 16.93
C GLY A 353 4.75 5.47 16.54
N ASP A 354 4.99 4.83 15.41
CA ASP A 354 6.34 4.58 14.87
C ASP A 354 7.03 5.84 14.33
N PHE A 355 6.27 6.89 14.02
CA PHE A 355 6.81 8.19 13.59
C PHE A 355 7.67 8.85 14.69
N ALA A 356 7.39 8.57 15.97
CA ALA A 356 8.23 9.01 17.08
C ALA A 356 9.70 8.54 16.95
N LEU A 357 9.96 7.43 16.25
CA LEU A 357 11.32 6.92 16.04
C LEU A 357 12.16 7.78 15.10
N TRP A 358 11.51 8.66 14.32
CA TRP A 358 12.14 9.58 13.38
C TRP A 358 12.43 10.94 14.00
N CYS A 359 12.01 11.15 15.25
CA CYS A 359 12.33 12.35 15.99
C CYS A 359 13.82 12.38 16.34
N LYS A 360 14.43 13.55 16.16
CA LYS A 360 15.82 13.80 16.58
C LYS A 360 15.93 13.64 18.09
N LYS A 361 17.07 13.11 18.57
CA LYS A 361 17.27 12.81 20.00
C LYS A 361 17.24 14.07 20.87
N GLU A 362 17.54 15.22 20.29
CA GLU A 362 17.62 16.53 20.93
C GLU A 362 16.27 17.21 21.10
N ILE A 363 15.20 16.67 20.49
CA ILE A 363 13.84 17.23 20.52
C ILE A 363 12.93 16.21 21.19
N SER A 364 12.06 16.66 22.10
CA SER A 364 11.10 15.73 22.71
C SER A 364 10.10 15.21 21.65
N VAL A 365 9.53 14.03 21.89
CA VAL A 365 8.53 13.45 20.97
C VAL A 365 7.32 14.37 20.80
N ASP A 366 6.93 15.10 21.86
CA ASP A 366 5.78 16.00 21.81
C ASP A 366 6.09 17.34 21.11
N GLU A 367 7.35 17.78 21.06
CA GLU A 367 7.78 18.91 20.22
C GLU A 367 8.00 18.52 18.76
N CYS A 368 8.38 17.26 18.53
CA CYS A 368 8.61 16.71 17.19
C CYS A 368 7.29 16.38 16.47
N LEU A 369 6.36 15.72 17.15
CA LEU A 369 5.08 15.31 16.59
C LEU A 369 4.02 16.40 16.75
N PRO A 370 3.07 16.55 15.82
CA PRO A 370 2.08 17.61 15.93
C PRO A 370 1.17 17.43 17.15
N SER A 371 0.84 18.57 17.77
CA SER A 371 -0.09 18.65 18.90
C SER A 371 -1.54 18.57 18.44
N ILE A 372 -2.46 18.25 19.35
CA ILE A 372 -3.91 18.33 19.08
C ILE A 372 -4.33 19.76 18.71
N ALA A 373 -3.72 20.78 19.33
CA ALA A 373 -4.00 22.18 19.01
C ALA A 373 -3.64 22.53 17.56
N THR A 374 -2.52 21.99 17.04
CA THR A 374 -2.11 22.17 15.64
C THR A 374 -3.15 21.57 14.70
N PHE A 375 -3.62 20.35 14.97
CA PHE A 375 -4.71 19.74 14.19
C PHE A 375 -6.00 20.55 14.29
N ALA A 376 -6.35 21.06 15.48
CA ALA A 376 -7.58 21.81 15.69
C ALA A 376 -7.62 23.11 14.89
N LYS A 377 -6.49 23.85 14.85
CA LYS A 377 -6.33 25.03 13.98
C LYS A 377 -6.66 24.69 12.53
N ARG A 378 -6.06 23.62 11.98
CA ARG A 378 -6.29 23.19 10.58
C ARG A 378 -7.70 22.66 10.33
N VAL A 379 -8.33 22.03 11.32
CA VAL A 379 -9.73 21.60 11.23
C VAL A 379 -10.66 22.82 11.09
N GLU A 380 -10.46 23.87 11.88
CA GLU A 380 -11.29 25.08 11.76
C GLU A 380 -11.07 25.82 10.43
N GLU A 381 -9.82 25.92 9.97
CA GLU A 381 -9.51 26.42 8.60
C GLU A 381 -10.23 25.59 7.53
N MET A 382 -10.27 24.27 7.69
CA MET A 382 -10.93 23.36 6.75
C MET A 382 -12.44 23.53 6.76
N LYS A 383 -13.08 23.61 7.93
CA LYS A 383 -14.52 23.84 8.06
C LYS A 383 -14.93 25.16 7.40
N ALA A 384 -14.16 26.22 7.64
CA ALA A 384 -14.41 27.53 7.05
C ALA A 384 -14.33 27.49 5.51
N ASN A 385 -13.32 26.82 4.95
CA ASN A 385 -13.16 26.71 3.50
C ASN A 385 -14.19 25.76 2.87
N LEU A 386 -14.57 24.67 3.53
CA LEU A 386 -15.67 23.80 3.06
C LEU A 386 -16.99 24.57 2.99
N LEU A 387 -17.28 25.40 3.99
CA LEU A 387 -18.47 26.25 3.97
C LEU A 387 -18.39 27.31 2.85
N LYS A 388 -17.26 28.02 2.76
CA LYS A 388 -17.05 29.11 1.80
C LYS A 388 -17.03 28.63 0.34
N GLU A 389 -16.29 27.56 0.04
CA GLU A 389 -16.04 27.10 -1.33
C GLU A 389 -17.08 26.10 -1.82
N LYS A 390 -17.69 25.34 -0.91
CA LYS A 390 -18.57 24.21 -1.26
C LYS A 390 -19.95 24.28 -0.62
N GLY A 391 -20.22 25.26 0.25
CA GLY A 391 -21.50 25.39 0.96
C GLY A 391 -21.75 24.25 1.96
N ILE A 392 -20.70 23.54 2.40
CA ILE A 392 -20.82 22.39 3.29
C ILE A 392 -20.52 22.83 4.73
N SER A 393 -21.54 22.77 5.60
CA SER A 393 -21.36 22.93 7.05
C SER A 393 -20.93 21.61 7.67
N ILE A 394 -19.91 21.64 8.52
CA ILE A 394 -19.36 20.45 9.20
C ILE A 394 -19.49 20.63 10.72
N HIS A 395 -20.14 19.69 11.37
CA HIS A 395 -20.28 19.64 12.83
C HIS A 395 -19.54 18.45 13.46
N HIS A 396 -19.20 17.44 12.66
CA HIS A 396 -18.56 16.21 13.15
C HIS A 396 -17.11 16.13 12.69
N VAL A 397 -16.23 15.73 13.61
CA VAL A 397 -14.82 15.49 13.36
C VAL A 397 -14.45 14.12 13.90
N VAL A 398 -13.85 13.27 13.08
CA VAL A 398 -13.41 11.93 13.48
C VAL A 398 -11.89 11.88 13.50
N MET A 399 -11.30 11.46 14.60
CA MET A 399 -9.85 11.27 14.77
C MET A 399 -9.48 9.80 14.60
N THR A 400 -8.53 9.53 13.71
CA THR A 400 -7.87 8.22 13.54
C THR A 400 -6.38 8.38 13.85
N SER A 401 -5.81 7.42 14.59
CA SER A 401 -4.41 7.50 15.02
C SER A 401 -3.90 6.12 15.45
N ASN A 402 -2.59 5.91 15.32
CA ASN A 402 -1.90 4.75 15.91
C ASN A 402 -1.33 5.03 17.32
N GLU A 403 -1.74 6.13 17.96
CA GLU A 403 -1.42 6.47 19.35
C GLU A 403 -2.16 5.55 20.34
N ARG A 404 -1.47 5.17 21.43
CA ARG A 404 -1.98 4.23 22.44
C ARG A 404 -2.18 4.87 23.81
N LYS A 405 -1.61 6.05 24.05
CA LYS A 405 -1.72 6.74 25.33
C LYS A 405 -3.14 7.31 25.48
N GLU A 406 -3.91 6.81 26.45
CA GLU A 406 -5.28 7.29 26.69
C GLU A 406 -5.34 8.77 27.07
N ILE A 407 -4.32 9.30 27.77
CA ILE A 407 -4.25 10.74 28.08
C ILE A 407 -4.25 11.63 26.82
N TRP A 408 -3.69 11.14 25.70
CA TRP A 408 -3.73 11.85 24.43
C TRP A 408 -5.13 11.77 23.80
N TRP A 409 -5.82 10.64 23.97
CA TRP A 409 -7.21 10.48 23.52
C TRP A 409 -8.19 11.29 24.37
N ASP A 410 -7.89 11.56 25.64
CA ASP A 410 -8.65 12.49 26.49
C ASP A 410 -8.60 13.92 25.91
N GLU A 411 -7.44 14.35 25.38
CA GLU A 411 -7.31 15.65 24.70
C GLU A 411 -8.13 15.70 23.40
N VAL A 412 -8.18 14.60 22.64
CA VAL A 412 -9.05 14.47 21.46
C VAL A 412 -10.52 14.59 21.85
N ALA A 413 -10.95 13.89 22.90
CA ALA A 413 -12.31 13.95 23.41
C ALA A 413 -12.67 15.35 23.92
N ALA A 414 -11.72 16.07 24.53
CA ALA A 414 -11.91 17.45 24.97
C ALA A 414 -12.17 18.44 23.82
N GLN A 415 -11.76 18.11 22.58
CA GLN A 415 -12.14 18.86 21.37
C GLN A 415 -13.58 18.56 20.88
N GLY A 416 -14.27 17.60 21.51
CA GLY A 416 -15.55 17.08 21.04
C GLY A 416 -15.44 16.20 19.79
N TRP A 417 -14.25 15.64 19.53
CA TRP A 417 -14.02 14.79 18.36
C TRP A 417 -14.28 13.32 18.67
N PHE A 418 -14.68 12.57 17.65
CA PHE A 418 -15.00 11.15 17.76
C PHE A 418 -13.77 10.28 17.49
N ARG A 419 -13.68 9.12 18.17
CA ARG A 419 -12.68 8.08 17.94
C ARG A 419 -13.40 6.78 17.52
N PRO A 420 -13.00 6.12 16.42
CA PRO A 420 -13.49 4.78 16.11
C PRO A 420 -13.20 3.80 17.25
N ASP A 421 -14.24 3.12 17.75
CA ASP A 421 -14.10 2.13 18.82
C ASP A 421 -13.70 0.77 18.26
N HIS A 422 -12.39 0.47 18.35
CA HIS A 422 -11.83 -0.79 17.87
C HIS A 422 -11.68 -1.89 18.93
N ASN A 423 -12.38 -1.79 20.07
CA ASN A 423 -12.20 -2.71 21.20
C ASN A 423 -12.54 -4.18 20.87
N SER A 424 -13.46 -4.43 19.93
CA SER A 424 -13.86 -5.79 19.52
C SER A 424 -13.71 -6.09 18.02
N THR A 425 -13.32 -5.10 17.21
CA THR A 425 -13.24 -5.23 15.74
C THR A 425 -12.34 -6.39 15.32
N ARG A 426 -11.22 -6.56 16.02
CA ARG A 426 -10.22 -7.58 15.71
C ARG A 426 -10.76 -8.98 15.95
N GLU A 427 -11.47 -9.16 17.04
CA GLU A 427 -12.06 -10.42 17.47
C GLU A 427 -13.26 -10.80 16.58
N GLU A 428 -14.07 -9.80 16.22
CA GLU A 428 -15.30 -9.99 15.43
C GLU A 428 -15.06 -10.15 13.92
N HIS A 429 -14.06 -9.47 13.38
CA HIS A 429 -13.85 -9.40 11.93
C HIS A 429 -12.45 -9.82 11.48
N GLY A 430 -11.47 -9.83 12.38
CA GLY A 430 -10.08 -10.19 12.09
C GLY A 430 -9.11 -9.03 12.20
N VAL A 431 -7.81 -9.35 12.27
CA VAL A 431 -6.72 -8.40 12.56
C VAL A 431 -6.61 -7.22 11.59
N TRP A 432 -7.08 -7.41 10.35
CA TRP A 432 -6.99 -6.41 9.29
C TRP A 432 -8.10 -5.37 9.37
N TYR A 433 -9.23 -5.70 9.98
CA TYR A 433 -10.41 -4.87 9.90
C TYR A 433 -10.28 -3.51 10.60
N PRO A 434 -9.55 -3.33 11.71
CA PRO A 434 -9.33 -1.98 12.26
C PRO A 434 -8.77 -1.00 11.22
N ILE A 435 -7.69 -1.36 10.52
CA ILE A 435 -7.07 -0.48 9.52
C ILE A 435 -7.91 -0.33 8.24
N LEU A 436 -8.66 -1.38 7.85
CA LEU A 436 -9.58 -1.31 6.71
C LEU A 436 -10.75 -0.37 6.99
N VAL A 437 -11.36 -0.49 8.18
CA VAL A 437 -12.46 0.36 8.64
C VAL A 437 -12.01 1.81 8.73
N ASP A 438 -10.87 2.09 9.37
CA ASP A 438 -10.30 3.44 9.44
C ASP A 438 -10.07 4.03 8.05
N GLY A 439 -9.49 3.24 7.14
CA GLY A 439 -9.22 3.69 5.77
C GLY A 439 -10.49 3.98 4.96
N ALA A 440 -11.52 3.15 5.11
CA ALA A 440 -12.82 3.37 4.47
C ALA A 440 -13.55 4.57 5.06
N LEU A 441 -13.52 4.74 6.38
CA LEU A 441 -14.07 5.91 7.06
C LEU A 441 -13.39 7.20 6.58
N GLN A 442 -12.06 7.21 6.54
CA GLN A 442 -11.30 8.35 6.03
C GLN A 442 -11.72 8.69 4.59
N ALA A 443 -11.91 7.68 3.74
CA ALA A 443 -12.33 7.88 2.36
C ALA A 443 -13.77 8.41 2.19
N MET A 444 -14.61 8.36 3.22
CA MET A 444 -15.98 8.90 3.19
C MET A 444 -16.07 10.38 3.61
N ALA A 445 -15.01 10.94 4.17
CA ALA A 445 -15.00 12.31 4.69
C ALA A 445 -15.11 13.39 3.59
N LYS A 446 -15.56 14.59 3.96
CA LYS A 446 -15.56 15.78 3.08
C LYS A 446 -14.26 16.58 3.15
N GLY A 447 -13.45 16.32 4.18
CA GLY A 447 -12.11 16.85 4.26
C GLY A 447 -11.22 16.02 5.17
N ILE A 448 -9.90 16.12 4.96
CA ILE A 448 -8.89 15.50 5.82
C ILE A 448 -7.84 16.49 6.30
N VAL A 449 -7.55 16.46 7.60
CA VAL A 449 -6.32 17.00 8.16
C VAL A 449 -5.41 15.83 8.52
N GLY A 450 -4.38 15.57 7.72
CA GLY A 450 -3.48 14.43 7.89
C GLY A 450 -2.09 14.83 8.39
N THR A 451 -1.31 13.87 8.86
CA THR A 451 0.14 14.04 9.08
C THR A 451 0.91 13.99 7.77
N ASP A 452 1.78 14.98 7.53
CA ASP A 452 2.67 15.04 6.38
C ASP A 452 3.62 13.83 6.30
N SER A 453 3.99 13.41 5.09
CA SER A 453 4.80 12.19 4.83
C SER A 453 4.17 10.85 5.26
N SER A 454 2.97 10.83 5.83
CA SER A 454 2.24 9.58 6.08
C SER A 454 1.52 9.11 4.81
N THR A 455 1.86 7.91 4.33
CA THR A 455 1.19 7.31 3.16
C THR A 455 -0.31 7.11 3.39
N VAL A 456 -0.74 6.86 4.64
CA VAL A 456 -2.16 6.80 5.02
C VAL A 456 -2.84 8.15 4.79
N SER A 457 -2.29 9.24 5.35
CA SER A 457 -2.83 10.59 5.17
C SER A 457 -2.94 10.98 3.70
N GLN A 458 -1.86 10.77 2.94
CA GLN A 458 -1.79 11.12 1.53
C GLN A 458 -2.82 10.32 0.70
N MET A 459 -3.04 9.05 1.03
CA MET A 459 -3.96 8.18 0.28
C MET A 459 -5.39 8.63 0.50
N SER A 460 -5.73 8.90 1.76
CA SER A 460 -7.04 9.41 2.14
C SER A 460 -7.31 10.79 1.56
N ALA A 461 -6.31 11.68 1.51
CA ALA A 461 -6.43 12.97 0.82
C ALA A 461 -6.77 12.81 -0.67
N GLN A 462 -6.10 11.91 -1.37
CA GLN A 462 -6.38 11.68 -2.79
C GLN A 462 -7.77 11.10 -3.03
N ARG A 463 -8.21 10.14 -2.18
CA ARG A 463 -9.57 9.59 -2.22
C ARG A 463 -10.62 10.66 -1.96
N ILE A 464 -10.45 11.48 -0.92
CA ILE A 464 -11.39 12.55 -0.58
C ILE A 464 -11.51 13.56 -1.73
N LYS A 465 -10.39 13.97 -2.34
CA LYS A 465 -10.41 14.86 -3.51
C LYS A 465 -11.15 14.24 -4.69
N SER A 466 -10.81 12.99 -5.03
CA SER A 466 -11.29 12.35 -6.26
C SER A 466 -12.71 11.82 -6.15
N TRP A 467 -13.09 11.28 -4.98
CA TRP A 467 -14.37 10.62 -4.76
C TRP A 467 -15.43 11.58 -4.21
N ASN A 468 -15.01 12.52 -3.36
CA ASN A 468 -15.94 13.38 -2.64
C ASN A 468 -15.84 14.85 -3.03
N ASN A 469 -14.93 15.22 -3.95
CA ASN A 469 -14.58 16.61 -4.24
C ASN A 469 -14.28 17.39 -2.95
N GLY A 470 -13.57 16.76 -2.00
CA GLY A 470 -13.28 17.32 -0.68
C GLY A 470 -11.95 18.08 -0.62
N LEU A 471 -11.64 18.61 0.57
CA LEU A 471 -10.39 19.34 0.84
C LEU A 471 -9.37 18.48 1.61
N SER A 472 -8.09 18.79 1.52
CA SER A 472 -7.05 18.09 2.28
C SER A 472 -5.96 19.04 2.75
N TYR A 473 -5.60 18.99 4.03
CA TYR A 473 -4.44 19.66 4.60
C TYR A 473 -3.49 18.64 5.24
N MET A 474 -2.19 18.93 5.19
CA MET A 474 -1.15 18.10 5.79
C MET A 474 -0.41 18.91 6.83
N VAL A 475 -0.44 18.44 8.07
CA VAL A 475 0.26 19.04 9.20
C VAL A 475 1.71 18.61 9.17
N LYS A 476 2.61 19.60 9.13
CA LYS A 476 4.07 19.42 9.17
C LYS A 476 4.55 19.03 10.58
N TRP A 477 5.69 18.33 10.64
CA TRP A 477 6.25 17.78 11.87
C TRP A 477 7.77 17.60 11.74
N GLY A 478 8.43 17.19 12.84
CA GLY A 478 9.86 16.88 12.89
C GLY A 478 10.69 17.92 13.64
N HIS A 479 10.13 19.09 13.92
CA HIS A 479 10.71 20.11 14.79
C HIS A 479 9.61 21.00 15.38
N LEU A 480 9.96 21.75 16.43
CA LEU A 480 9.09 22.73 17.03
C LEU A 480 8.61 23.74 15.97
N ASN A 481 7.31 24.04 15.96
CA ASN A 481 6.68 25.00 15.05
C ASN A 481 6.80 24.64 13.55
N ALA A 482 6.90 23.35 13.22
CA ALA A 482 6.98 22.90 11.82
C ALA A 482 5.77 23.31 10.96
N ASP A 483 4.61 23.54 11.59
CA ASP A 483 3.34 23.83 10.92
C ASP A 483 2.81 25.26 11.13
N ASP A 484 3.60 26.13 11.77
CA ASP A 484 3.17 27.48 12.16
C ASP A 484 2.99 28.45 10.98
#